data_AF-A0A841SJE0-F1
#
_entry.id   AF-A0A841SJE0-F1
#
_cell.length_a   1.000
_cell.length_b   1.000
_cell.length_c   1.000
_cell.angle_alpha   90.00
_cell.angle_beta   90.00
_cell.angle_gamma   90.00
#
_symmetry.space_group_name_H-M   'P 1'
#
loop_
_entity.id
_entity.type
_entity.pdbx_description
1 polymer ?
#
loop_
_entity_poly.entity_id
_entity_poly.type
_entity_poly.pdbx_seq_one_letter_code
_entity_poly.pdbx_strand_id
1 'polypeptide(L)'
;MVLIAPRPFFLVRYYDPSGVSGTGVVGEGTEWSDGSASLRWRGHEPVVGFWSGGVQSIERIHGHDGATIVVFPDELPANRTVEDFVYPLSSGQPVPAPSVGGLCAACKGAYPCTRCTDGMAGMLP
;
A
#
# COMPACT_ATOMS: atom_id res chain seq x y z
N MET A 1 -20.22 -21.48 16.38
CA MET A 1 -19.92 -20.77 15.11
C MET A 1 -19.29 -19.45 15.50
N VAL A 2 -18.03 -19.24 15.17
CA VAL A 2 -17.34 -17.97 15.46
C VAL A 2 -17.74 -16.99 14.37
N LEU A 3 -18.31 -15.86 14.75
CA LEU A 3 -18.56 -14.76 13.81
C LEU A 3 -17.24 -14.02 13.61
N ILE A 4 -16.75 -13.98 12.38
CA ILE A 4 -15.59 -13.20 12.00
C ILE A 4 -16.11 -11.85 11.52
N ALA A 5 -15.61 -10.76 12.11
CA ALA A 5 -15.94 -9.42 11.67
C ALA A 5 -15.30 -9.15 10.29
N PRO A 6 -15.97 -8.47 9.37
CA PRO A 6 -15.34 -7.97 8.15
C PRO A 6 -14.16 -7.07 8.49
N ARG A 7 -13.08 -7.17 7.70
CA ARG A 7 -11.81 -6.52 7.99
C ARG A 7 -11.58 -5.35 7.05
N PRO A 8 -11.53 -4.11 7.55
CA PRO A 8 -11.23 -2.95 6.71
C PRO A 8 -9.77 -2.98 6.26
N PHE A 9 -9.52 -2.49 5.04
CA PHE A 9 -8.17 -2.33 4.51
C PHE A 9 -8.05 -1.06 3.67
N PHE A 10 -6.82 -0.64 3.43
CA PHE A 10 -6.47 0.43 2.49
C PHE A 10 -5.65 -0.12 1.34
N LEU A 11 -5.87 0.41 0.15
CA LEU A 11 -5.04 0.16 -1.02
C LEU A 11 -4.08 1.34 -1.18
N VAL A 12 -2.79 1.07 -1.00
CA VAL A 12 -1.73 2.10 -0.99
C VAL A 12 -0.83 1.92 -2.21
N ARG A 13 -0.64 2.98 -3.00
CA ARG A 13 0.21 2.99 -4.19
C ARG A 13 1.45 3.85 -3.97
N TYR A 14 2.63 3.26 -4.11
CA TYR A 14 3.92 3.95 -4.00
C TYR A 14 4.37 4.59 -5.30
N TYR A 15 4.06 3.94 -6.42
CA TYR A 15 4.54 4.35 -7.73
C TYR A 15 3.43 4.25 -8.76
N ASP A 16 3.25 5.33 -9.52
CA ASP A 16 2.35 5.39 -10.65
C ASP A 16 3.14 5.68 -11.94
N PRO A 17 3.49 4.64 -12.73
CA PRO A 17 4.23 4.83 -13.98
C PRO A 17 3.42 5.59 -15.04
N SER A 18 2.09 5.62 -14.92
CA SER A 18 1.22 6.29 -15.90
C SER A 18 1.10 7.79 -15.65
N GLY A 19 1.29 8.22 -14.39
CA GLY A 19 1.00 9.58 -13.93
C GLY A 19 -0.50 9.94 -13.92
N VAL A 20 -1.40 8.99 -14.21
CA VAL A 20 -2.85 9.22 -14.32
C VAL A 20 -3.57 8.94 -13.00
N SER A 21 -3.11 7.93 -12.26
CA SER A 21 -3.83 7.38 -11.11
C SER A 21 -3.36 7.95 -9.76
N GLY A 22 -2.16 8.53 -9.71
CA GLY A 22 -1.56 9.09 -8.52
C GLY A 22 -0.99 8.04 -7.55
N THR A 23 -0.38 8.53 -6.48
CA THR A 23 0.22 7.74 -5.39
C THR A 23 -0.48 8.02 -4.05
N GLY A 24 -0.19 7.21 -3.04
CA GLY A 24 -0.79 7.26 -1.71
C GLY A 24 -1.96 6.30 -1.53
N VAL A 25 -2.90 6.64 -0.65
CA VAL A 25 -4.11 5.81 -0.47
C VAL A 25 -5.02 6.01 -1.68
N VAL A 26 -5.02 5.04 -2.58
CA VAL A 26 -5.82 5.04 -3.81
C VAL A 26 -7.16 4.32 -3.65
N GLY A 27 -7.38 3.61 -2.54
CA GLY A 27 -8.64 2.95 -2.27
C GLY A 27 -8.82 2.55 -0.80
N GLU A 28 -10.09 2.31 -0.45
CA GLU A 28 -10.55 1.81 0.84
C GLU A 28 -11.39 0.56 0.58
N GLY A 29 -11.25 -0.48 1.40
CA GLY A 29 -12.01 -1.69 1.19
C GLY A 29 -12.30 -2.47 2.45
N THR A 30 -13.06 -3.55 2.26
CA THR A 30 -13.46 -4.48 3.31
C THR A 30 -13.30 -5.90 2.78
N GLU A 31 -12.56 -6.73 3.50
CA GLU A 31 -12.56 -8.19 3.34
C GLU A 31 -13.71 -8.78 4.17
N TRP A 32 -14.61 -9.50 3.51
CA TRP A 32 -15.77 -10.12 4.12
C TRP A 32 -15.40 -11.48 4.71
N SER A 33 -16.19 -11.95 5.66
CA SER A 33 -15.95 -13.22 6.37
C SER A 33 -16.09 -14.46 5.49
N ASP A 34 -16.64 -14.33 4.28
CA ASP A 34 -16.68 -15.38 3.25
C ASP A 34 -15.44 -15.38 2.34
N GLY A 35 -14.46 -14.50 2.60
CA GLY A 35 -13.24 -14.35 1.82
C GLY A 35 -13.38 -13.47 0.58
N SER A 36 -14.57 -12.92 0.30
CA SER A 36 -14.75 -11.92 -0.76
C SER A 36 -14.29 -10.53 -0.29
N ALA A 37 -14.19 -9.56 -1.20
CA ALA A 37 -13.82 -8.19 -0.84
C ALA A 37 -14.57 -7.14 -1.66
N SER A 38 -14.84 -6.00 -1.03
CA SER A 38 -15.29 -4.78 -1.71
C SER A 38 -14.18 -3.74 -1.66
N LEU A 39 -13.93 -3.05 -2.78
CA LEU A 39 -12.94 -1.98 -2.89
C LEU A 39 -13.58 -0.73 -3.49
N ARG A 40 -13.53 0.38 -2.76
CA ARG A 40 -13.88 1.71 -3.22
C ARG A 40 -12.61 2.46 -3.62
N TRP A 41 -12.50 2.77 -4.90
CA TRP A 41 -11.43 3.63 -5.41
C TRP A 41 -11.65 5.08 -4.97
N ARG A 42 -10.56 5.75 -4.59
CA ARG A 42 -10.52 7.19 -4.34
C ARG A 42 -10.09 7.91 -5.62
N GLY A 43 -10.46 9.18 -5.75
CA GLY A 43 -10.15 10.00 -6.92
C GLY A 43 -11.34 10.83 -7.38
N HIS A 44 -11.23 11.41 -8.57
CA HIS A 44 -12.28 12.27 -9.16
C HIS A 44 -13.58 11.51 -9.43
N GLU A 45 -13.48 10.27 -9.93
CA GLU A 45 -14.61 9.40 -10.25
C GLU A 45 -14.53 8.11 -9.42
N PRO A 46 -15.01 8.11 -8.17
CA PRO A 46 -14.91 6.95 -7.30
C PRO A 46 -15.81 5.82 -7.79
N VAL A 47 -15.23 4.63 -7.95
CA VAL A 47 -15.94 3.39 -8.32
C VAL A 47 -15.82 2.37 -7.21
N VAL A 48 -16.86 1.56 -6.99
CA VAL A 48 -16.83 0.42 -6.07
C VAL A 48 -16.80 -0.87 -6.89
N GLY A 49 -15.79 -1.71 -6.66
CA GLY A 49 -15.67 -3.04 -7.24
C GLY A 49 -15.88 -4.13 -6.20
N PHE A 50 -16.48 -5.26 -6.62
CA PHE A 50 -16.62 -6.46 -5.81
C PHE A 50 -15.72 -7.58 -6.35
N TRP A 51 -15.05 -8.29 -5.45
CA TRP A 51 -14.02 -9.26 -5.73
C TRP A 51 -14.34 -10.58 -5.03
N SER A 52 -14.86 -11.55 -5.78
CA SER A 52 -15.21 -12.87 -5.23
C SER A 52 -14.00 -13.66 -4.73
N GLY A 53 -12.83 -13.46 -5.33
CA GLY A 53 -11.56 -14.03 -4.86
C GLY A 53 -10.82 -13.16 -3.85
N GLY A 54 -11.52 -12.23 -3.20
CA GLY A 54 -11.00 -11.47 -2.05
C GLY A 54 -9.85 -10.54 -2.35
N VAL A 55 -9.14 -10.21 -1.27
CA VAL A 55 -7.96 -9.32 -1.28
C VAL A 55 -6.85 -9.85 -2.19
N GLN A 56 -6.65 -11.17 -2.24
CA GLN A 56 -5.65 -11.79 -3.13
C GLN A 56 -5.92 -11.47 -4.61
N SER A 57 -7.19 -11.39 -5.02
CA SER A 57 -7.53 -11.01 -6.40
C SER A 57 -7.23 -9.55 -6.69
N ILE A 58 -7.45 -8.67 -5.71
CA ILE A 58 -7.09 -7.25 -5.79
C ILE A 58 -5.58 -7.11 -5.94
N GLU A 59 -4.79 -7.76 -5.09
CA GLU A 59 -3.32 -7.69 -5.13
C GLU A 59 -2.76 -8.27 -6.43
N ARG A 60 -3.30 -9.40 -6.91
CA ARG A 60 -2.86 -10.01 -8.17
C ARG A 60 -3.05 -9.09 -9.38
N ILE A 61 -4.14 -8.31 -9.41
CA ILE A 61 -4.49 -7.46 -10.55
C ILE A 61 -3.92 -6.05 -10.41
N HIS A 62 -3.90 -5.50 -9.19
CA HIS A 62 -3.55 -4.10 -8.93
C HIS A 62 -2.22 -3.92 -8.20
N GLY A 63 -1.58 -5.00 -7.74
CA GLY A 63 -0.36 -4.92 -6.94
C GLY A 63 0.86 -4.41 -7.70
N HIS A 64 0.91 -4.62 -9.02
CA HIS A 64 1.95 -4.09 -9.92
C HIS A 64 3.38 -4.25 -9.36
N ASP A 65 3.84 -5.50 -9.13
CA ASP A 65 5.16 -5.82 -8.56
C ASP A 65 5.50 -5.10 -7.23
N GLY A 66 4.47 -4.86 -6.41
CA GLY A 66 4.59 -4.18 -5.11
C GLY A 66 4.49 -2.66 -5.20
N ALA A 67 4.23 -2.09 -6.39
CA ALA A 67 3.93 -0.67 -6.52
C ALA A 67 2.60 -0.29 -5.86
N THR A 68 1.70 -1.25 -5.65
CA THR A 68 0.48 -1.08 -4.84
C THR A 68 0.35 -2.24 -3.86
N ILE A 69 -0.02 -1.96 -2.61
CA ILE A 69 -0.20 -2.97 -1.57
C ILE A 69 -1.52 -2.79 -0.82
N VAL A 70 -1.99 -3.86 -0.19
CA VAL A 70 -3.08 -3.81 0.76
C VAL A 70 -2.53 -3.67 2.17
N VAL A 71 -3.12 -2.77 2.97
CA VAL A 71 -2.74 -2.51 4.36
C VAL A 71 -3.95 -2.71 5.25
N PHE A 72 -3.85 -3.65 6.18
CA PHE A 72 -4.83 -3.89 7.23
C PHE A 72 -4.44 -3.11 8.49
N PRO A 73 -5.23 -2.09 8.92
CA PRO A 73 -4.86 -1.25 10.06
C PRO A 73 -4.77 -2.00 11.39
N ASP A 74 -5.55 -3.06 11.55
CA ASP A 74 -5.57 -3.91 12.75
C ASP A 74 -4.34 -4.82 12.88
N GLU A 75 -3.60 -5.01 11.78
CA GLU A 75 -2.33 -5.76 11.76
C GLU A 75 -1.10 -4.86 11.97
N LEU A 76 -1.29 -3.53 11.99
CA LEU A 76 -0.19 -2.60 12.20
C LEU A 76 0.26 -2.58 13.67
N PRO A 77 1.57 -2.46 13.95
CA PRO A 77 2.05 -2.14 15.29
C PRO A 77 1.42 -0.84 15.82
N ALA A 78 1.22 -0.74 17.14
CA ALA A 78 0.52 0.39 17.76
C ALA A 78 1.16 1.78 17.50
N ASN A 79 2.42 1.83 17.07
CA ASN A 79 3.13 3.06 16.72
C ASN A 79 3.19 3.33 15.21
N ARG A 80 2.38 2.62 14.41
CA ARG A 80 2.33 2.75 12.96
C ARG A 80 0.91 3.09 12.50
N THR A 81 0.81 3.87 11.45
CA THR A 81 -0.47 4.17 10.79
C THR A 81 -0.35 3.95 9.28
N VAL A 82 -1.49 4.00 8.58
CA VAL A 82 -1.54 3.78 7.12
C VAL A 82 -0.79 4.89 6.37
N GLU A 83 -0.75 6.10 6.95
CA GLU A 83 -0.02 7.25 6.41
C GLU A 83 1.48 6.99 6.28
N ASP A 84 2.07 6.13 7.14
CA ASP A 84 3.48 5.72 7.04
C ASP A 84 3.80 4.95 5.74
N PHE A 85 2.77 4.43 5.07
CA PHE A 85 2.88 3.75 3.78
C PHE A 85 2.60 4.71 2.60
N VAL A 86 2.03 5.88 2.84
CA VAL A 86 1.80 6.90 1.81
C VAL A 86 3.05 7.76 1.62
N TYR A 87 3.77 8.00 2.71
CA TYR A 87 4.94 8.86 2.74
C TYR A 87 6.17 8.07 3.18
N PRO A 88 7.19 8.08 2.34
CA PRO A 88 8.48 8.52 2.79
C PRO A 88 8.73 9.92 2.20
N LEU A 89 9.57 10.72 2.86
CA LEU A 89 10.15 11.98 2.36
C LEU A 89 9.38 13.27 2.72
N SER A 90 9.77 13.83 3.85
CA SER A 90 9.92 15.29 3.97
C SER A 90 11.00 15.89 3.02
N SER A 91 11.56 15.12 2.07
CA SER A 91 12.72 15.52 1.24
C SER A 91 12.61 15.28 -0.27
N GLY A 92 11.49 14.79 -0.81
CA GLY A 92 11.29 14.66 -2.27
C GLY A 92 12.17 13.66 -3.04
N GLN A 93 12.90 12.72 -2.40
CA GLN A 93 13.72 11.71 -3.09
C GLN A 93 13.08 10.29 -3.16
N PRO A 94 12.83 9.70 -4.33
CA PRO A 94 12.11 8.42 -4.45
C PRO A 94 12.71 7.31 -3.56
N VAL A 95 11.91 6.81 -2.61
CA VAL A 95 12.31 5.67 -1.78
C VAL A 95 11.88 4.40 -2.48
N PRO A 96 12.73 3.35 -2.52
CA PRO A 96 12.33 2.06 -3.06
C PRO A 96 11.06 1.58 -2.36
N ALA A 97 10.06 1.16 -3.13
CA ALA A 97 8.85 0.55 -2.60
C ALA A 97 9.21 -0.57 -1.60
N PRO A 98 8.41 -0.80 -0.54
CA PRO A 98 8.60 -1.97 0.28
C PRO A 98 8.36 -3.22 -0.58
N SER A 99 9.16 -4.26 -0.33
CA SER A 99 8.84 -5.62 -0.74
C SER A 99 7.52 -6.09 -0.13
N VAL A 100 6.98 -7.18 -0.65
CA VAL A 100 5.77 -7.85 -0.13
C VAL A 100 5.85 -8.11 1.39
N GLY A 101 7.05 -8.32 1.95
CA GLY A 101 7.26 -8.52 3.39
C GLY A 101 7.44 -7.24 4.22
N GLY A 102 7.13 -6.05 3.69
CA GLY A 102 7.29 -4.78 4.42
C GLY A 102 8.74 -4.34 4.63
N LEU A 103 9.71 -4.96 3.93
CA LEU A 103 11.13 -4.57 3.95
C LEU A 103 11.49 -3.69 2.76
N CYS A 104 12.50 -2.83 2.88
CA CYS A 104 13.02 -2.05 1.75
C CYS A 104 13.36 -2.93 0.55
N ALA A 105 12.81 -2.65 -0.65
CA ALA A 105 13.12 -3.47 -1.82
C ALA A 105 14.62 -3.47 -2.18
N ALA A 106 15.33 -2.36 -1.91
CA ALA A 106 16.75 -2.20 -2.21
C ALA A 106 17.69 -2.86 -1.18
N CYS A 107 17.58 -2.49 0.11
CA CYS A 107 18.54 -2.97 1.12
C CYS A 107 18.01 -4.10 2.02
N LYS A 108 16.75 -4.51 1.85
CA LYS A 108 16.04 -5.49 2.68
C LYS A 108 15.96 -5.12 4.18
N GLY A 109 16.24 -3.87 4.53
CA GLY A 109 16.08 -3.34 5.88
C GLY A 109 14.63 -3.00 6.24
N ALA A 110 14.42 -2.52 7.47
CA ALA A 110 13.11 -2.06 7.94
C ALA A 110 12.58 -0.89 7.08
N TYR A 111 11.28 -0.90 6.82
CA TYR A 111 10.58 0.19 6.14
C TYR A 111 9.80 1.07 7.14
N PRO A 112 9.80 2.41 7.01
CA PRO A 112 10.42 3.22 5.96
C PRO A 112 11.96 3.20 6.01
N CYS A 113 12.60 3.06 4.85
CA CYS A 113 14.04 2.85 4.77
C CYS A 113 14.82 4.16 4.86
N THR A 114 15.34 4.49 6.05
CA THR A 114 16.23 5.65 6.22
C THR A 114 17.61 5.44 5.58
N ARG A 115 18.07 4.19 5.50
CA ARG A 115 19.38 3.86 4.92
C ARG A 115 19.47 4.16 3.42
N CYS A 116 18.41 3.89 2.67
CA CYS A 116 18.38 4.15 1.23
C CYS A 116 18.00 5.60 0.90
N THR A 117 17.41 6.35 1.84
CA THR A 117 17.16 7.79 1.67
C THR A 117 18.40 8.63 1.94
N ASP A 118 19.20 8.27 2.95
CA ASP A 118 20.35 9.09 3.37
C ASP A 118 21.56 8.96 2.43
N GLY A 119 21.63 7.86 1.65
CA GLY A 119 22.73 7.57 0.72
C GLY A 119 22.72 8.34 -0.60
N MET A 120 21.67 9.12 -0.90
CA MET A 120 21.58 9.92 -2.15
C MET A 120 21.80 11.42 -1.96
N ALA A 121 22.02 11.89 -0.72
CA ALA A 121 22.30 13.30 -0.42
C ALA A 121 23.68 13.79 -0.95
N GLY A 122 24.51 12.90 -1.51
CA GLY A 122 25.85 13.21 -2.03
C GLY A 122 26.01 13.20 -3.56
N MET A 123 24.94 13.01 -4.32
CA MET A 123 24.96 13.05 -5.80
C MET A 123 23.87 13.99 -6.31
N LEU A 124 24.09 15.28 -6.15
CA LEU A 124 23.47 16.31 -6.99
C LEU A 124 24.60 16.90 -7.86
N PRO A 125 24.45 17.00 -9.19
CA PRO A 125 25.21 17.98 -9.97
C PRO A 125 24.80 19.41 -9.59
#